data_AF-A0A971GJ22-F1
#
_entry.id   AF-A0A971GJ22-F1
#
_cell.length_a   1.000
_cell.length_b   1.000
_cell.length_c   1.000
_cell.angle_alpha   90.00
_cell.angle_beta   90.00
_cell.angle_gamma   90.00
#
_symmetry.space_group_name_H-M   'P 1'
#
loop_
_entity.id
_entity.type
_entity.pdbx_description
1 polymer ?
#
loop_
_entity_poly.entity_id
_entity_poly.type
_entity_poly.pdbx_seq_one_letter_code
_entity_poly.pdbx_strand_id
1 'polypeptide(L)'
;MAEKVFDFETFLNESKETLLKPAEYFAKMPKEGGLGEPIIKGLVYAVVSALITFILGVILPASAFGTMGGVVGGTISFFGIILYVVYSIIGLFIGGAIVLVLSAICGGNTNYEANLRVAASLMV
;
A
#
# COMPACT_ATOMS: atom_id res chain seq x y z
N MET A 1 -19.26 -10.55 19.99
CA MET A 1 -17.80 -10.39 20.12
C MET A 1 -17.11 -11.37 19.19
N ALA A 2 -16.74 -10.86 18.02
CA ALA A 2 -15.78 -11.38 17.05
C ALA A 2 -15.66 -10.20 16.08
N GLU A 3 -14.82 -9.22 16.43
CA GLU A 3 -14.54 -8.09 15.56
C GLU A 3 -13.96 -8.67 14.26
N LYS A 4 -14.56 -8.33 13.12
CA LYS A 4 -14.09 -8.81 11.81
C LYS A 4 -12.82 -8.00 11.49
N VAL A 5 -11.70 -8.38 12.11
CA VAL A 5 -10.43 -7.62 12.13
C VAL A 5 -9.92 -7.31 10.72
N PHE A 6 -10.19 -8.20 9.75
CA PHE A 6 -9.92 -7.97 8.32
C PHE A 6 -10.65 -9.03 7.48
N ASP A 7 -11.20 -8.64 6.32
CA ASP A 7 -11.85 -9.56 5.38
C ASP A 7 -11.07 -9.60 4.06
N PHE A 8 -10.38 -10.71 3.81
CA PHE A 8 -9.55 -10.91 2.61
C PHE A 8 -10.37 -10.94 1.31
N GLU A 9 -11.60 -11.42 1.34
CA GLU A 9 -12.45 -11.46 0.15
C GLU A 9 -12.87 -10.04 -0.23
N THR A 10 -13.25 -9.25 0.78
CA THR A 10 -13.53 -7.81 0.59
C THR A 10 -12.29 -7.08 0.08
N PHE A 11 -11.13 -7.30 0.72
CA PHE A 11 -9.86 -6.72 0.26
C PHE A 11 -9.56 -7.03 -1.21
N LEU A 12 -9.63 -8.29 -1.62
CA LEU A 12 -9.34 -8.68 -3.01
C LEU A 12 -10.34 -8.09 -4.00
N ASN A 13 -11.62 -8.00 -3.63
CA ASN A 13 -12.63 -7.37 -4.46
C ASN A 13 -12.37 -5.86 -4.59
N GLU A 14 -12.03 -5.18 -3.50
CA GLU A 14 -11.64 -3.77 -3.53
C GLU A 14 -10.36 -3.53 -4.34
N SER A 15 -9.35 -4.40 -4.23
CA SER A 15 -8.14 -4.36 -5.06
C SER A 15 -8.49 -4.41 -6.56
N LYS A 16 -9.36 -5.35 -6.93
CA LYS A 16 -9.83 -5.50 -8.32
C LYS A 16 -10.65 -4.30 -8.77
N GLU A 17 -11.56 -3.80 -7.93
CA GLU A 17 -12.37 -2.62 -8.26
C GLU A 17 -11.51 -1.37 -8.40
N THR A 18 -10.47 -1.21 -7.58
CA THR A 18 -9.52 -0.10 -7.69
C THR A 18 -8.80 -0.12 -9.03
N LEU A 19 -8.40 -1.30 -9.51
CA LEU A 19 -7.69 -1.47 -10.79
C LEU A 19 -8.62 -1.38 -12.01
N LEU A 20 -9.81 -1.99 -11.93
CA LEU A 20 -10.71 -2.15 -13.08
C LEU A 20 -11.74 -1.02 -13.19
N LYS A 21 -12.11 -0.41 -12.06
CA LYS A 21 -13.18 0.60 -11.94
C LYS A 21 -12.84 1.69 -10.91
N PRO A 22 -11.70 2.39 -11.05
CA PRO A 22 -11.20 3.32 -10.04
C PRO A 22 -12.22 4.41 -9.68
N ALA A 23 -12.91 4.99 -10.68
CA ALA A 23 -13.89 6.05 -10.44
C ALA A 23 -15.08 5.59 -9.57
N GLU A 24 -15.56 4.36 -9.78
CA GLU A 24 -16.66 3.80 -8.98
C GLU A 24 -16.21 3.48 -7.55
N TYR A 25 -15.00 2.95 -7.40
CA TYR A 25 -14.41 2.59 -6.11
C TYR A 25 -14.17 3.84 -5.24
N PHE A 26 -13.41 4.82 -5.74
CA PHE A 26 -13.07 6.03 -4.97
C PHE A 26 -14.30 6.89 -4.65
N ALA A 27 -15.36 6.83 -5.47
CA ALA A 27 -16.61 7.52 -5.18
C ALA A 27 -17.38 6.92 -3.99
N LYS A 28 -17.29 5.60 -3.79
CA LYS A 28 -18.00 4.87 -2.73
C LYS A 28 -17.14 4.62 -1.49
N MET A 29 -15.84 4.92 -1.56
CA MET A 29 -14.89 4.64 -0.50
C MET A 29 -15.27 5.36 0.81
N PRO A 30 -15.27 4.65 1.96
CA PRO A 30 -15.55 5.26 3.24
C PRO A 30 -14.45 6.26 3.62
N LYS A 31 -14.84 7.47 3.98
CA LYS A 31 -13.91 8.58 4.33
C LYS A 31 -13.46 8.55 5.79
N GLU A 32 -14.14 7.77 6.62
CA GLU A 32 -13.94 7.66 8.06
C GLU A 32 -14.12 6.19 8.52
N GLY A 33 -13.50 5.84 9.64
CA GLY A 33 -13.56 4.50 10.26
C GLY A 33 -12.24 4.05 10.92
N GLY A 34 -11.32 4.98 11.18
CA GLY A 34 -10.03 4.76 11.79
C GLY A 34 -8.91 4.44 10.79
N LEU A 35 -7.69 4.44 11.31
CA LEU A 35 -6.45 4.16 10.57
C LEU A 35 -6.11 2.65 10.50
N GLY A 36 -6.81 1.81 11.26
CA GLY A 36 -6.53 0.37 11.32
C GLY A 36 -6.68 -0.31 9.95
N GLU A 37 -7.78 -0.05 9.25
CA GLU A 37 -8.05 -0.62 7.93
C GLU A 37 -6.98 -0.25 6.87
N PRO A 38 -6.63 1.04 6.66
CA PRO A 38 -5.59 1.39 5.68
C PRO A 38 -4.20 0.86 6.08
N ILE A 39 -3.87 0.79 7.37
CA ILE A 39 -2.59 0.20 7.83
C ILE A 39 -2.54 -1.30 7.54
N ILE A 40 -3.63 -2.04 7.81
CA ILE A 40 -3.67 -3.48 7.52
C ILE A 40 -3.61 -3.72 6.01
N LYS A 41 -4.31 -2.93 5.20
CA LYS A 41 -4.20 -2.97 3.72
C LYS A 41 -2.76 -2.76 3.26
N GLY A 42 -2.11 -1.68 3.74
CA GLY A 42 -0.71 -1.39 3.42
C GLY A 42 0.23 -2.52 3.86
N LEU A 43 0.01 -3.11 5.02
CA LEU A 43 0.78 -4.26 5.53
C LEU A 43 0.64 -5.48 4.61
N VAL A 44 -0.58 -5.82 4.18
CA VAL A 44 -0.83 -6.96 3.28
C VAL A 44 -0.11 -6.74 1.94
N TYR A 45 -0.23 -5.56 1.33
CA TYR A 45 0.50 -5.23 0.10
C TYR A 45 2.01 -5.26 0.29
N ALA A 46 2.52 -4.75 1.41
CA ALA A 46 3.94 -4.76 1.73
C ALA A 46 4.49 -6.20 1.82
N VAL A 47 3.77 -7.10 2.50
CA VAL A 47 4.17 -8.50 2.65
C VAL A 47 4.13 -9.22 1.29
N VAL A 48 3.07 -9.03 0.51
CA VAL A 48 2.96 -9.66 -0.82
C VAL A 48 4.07 -9.15 -1.75
N SER A 49 4.30 -7.84 -1.78
CA SER A 49 5.37 -7.23 -2.58
C SER A 49 6.76 -7.70 -2.14
N ALA A 50 7.01 -7.82 -0.83
CA ALA A 50 8.27 -8.32 -0.30
C ALA A 50 8.53 -9.78 -0.73
N LEU A 51 7.50 -10.64 -0.68
CA LEU A 51 7.60 -12.03 -1.13
C LEU A 51 7.88 -12.13 -2.63
N ILE A 52 7.16 -11.36 -3.45
CA ILE A 52 7.38 -11.32 -4.90
C ILE A 52 8.81 -10.84 -5.19
N THR A 53 9.25 -9.76 -4.53
CA THR A 53 10.59 -9.20 -4.70
C THR A 53 11.67 -10.19 -4.27
N PHE A 54 11.45 -10.94 -3.19
CA PHE A 54 12.36 -11.97 -2.73
C PHE A 54 12.48 -13.12 -3.74
N ILE A 55 11.35 -13.65 -4.23
CA ILE A 55 11.32 -14.72 -5.24
C ILE A 55 12.04 -14.26 -6.52
N LEU A 56 11.71 -13.07 -7.01
CA LEU A 56 12.33 -12.52 -8.21
C LEU A 56 13.81 -12.21 -8.00
N GLY A 57 14.22 -11.74 -6.82
CA GLY A 57 15.62 -11.47 -6.48
C GLY A 57 16.49 -12.72 -6.42
N VAL A 58 15.91 -13.87 -6.05
CA VAL A 58 16.61 -15.17 -6.08
C VAL A 58 16.79 -15.67 -7.53
N ILE A 59 15.83 -15.39 -8.41
CA ILE A 59 15.80 -15.93 -9.78
C ILE A 59 16.51 -15.01 -10.78
N LEU A 60 16.41 -13.69 -10.61
CA LEU A 60 16.89 -12.70 -11.57
C LEU A 60 18.16 -12.01 -11.07
N PRO A 61 19.11 -11.68 -11.97
CA PRO A 61 20.27 -10.89 -11.61
C PRO A 61 19.86 -9.48 -11.19
N ALA A 62 20.64 -8.85 -10.31
CA ALA A 62 20.36 -7.50 -9.81
C ALA A 62 20.16 -6.46 -10.94
N SER A 63 20.79 -6.65 -12.10
CA SER A 63 20.61 -5.81 -13.29
C SER A 63 19.20 -5.84 -13.89
N ALA A 64 18.41 -6.88 -13.64
CA ALA A 64 17.02 -7.00 -14.10
C ALA A 64 16.08 -5.98 -13.43
N PHE A 65 16.49 -5.42 -12.29
CA PHE A 65 15.73 -4.42 -11.55
C PHE A 65 16.18 -2.98 -11.85
N GLY A 66 17.04 -2.78 -12.86
CA GLY A 66 17.48 -1.45 -13.32
C GLY A 66 18.18 -0.65 -12.22
N THR A 67 17.86 0.65 -12.11
CA THR A 67 18.41 1.54 -11.06
C THR A 67 18.00 1.11 -9.65
N MET A 68 16.97 0.27 -9.52
CA MET A 68 16.54 -0.31 -8.25
C MET A 68 17.28 -1.62 -7.91
N GLY A 69 18.15 -2.13 -8.79
CA GLY A 69 18.92 -3.36 -8.59
C GLY A 69 19.81 -3.37 -7.36
N GLY A 70 20.35 -2.22 -6.95
CA GLY A 70 21.09 -2.10 -5.70
C GLY A 70 20.21 -2.24 -4.45
N VAL A 71 18.97 -1.75 -4.51
CA VAL A 71 17.99 -1.83 -3.42
C VAL A 71 17.38 -3.23 -3.36
N VAL A 72 17.05 -3.82 -4.51
CA VAL A 72 16.49 -5.16 -4.61
C VAL A 72 17.55 -6.22 -4.27
N GLY A 73 18.77 -6.09 -4.78
CA GLY A 73 19.88 -6.99 -4.47
C GLY A 73 20.35 -6.92 -3.02
N GLY A 74 20.28 -5.74 -2.40
CA GLY A 74 20.62 -5.53 -0.98
C GLY A 74 19.54 -5.98 0.01
N THR A 75 18.29 -6.18 -0.45
CA THR A 75 17.15 -6.62 0.38
C THR A 75 16.88 -8.12 0.31
N ILE A 76 17.66 -8.90 -0.46
CA ILE A 76 17.60 -10.37 -0.52
C ILE A 76 18.21 -10.96 0.76
N SER A 77 17.55 -10.73 1.88
CA SER A 77 17.89 -11.25 3.20
C SER A 77 16.61 -11.29 4.02
N PHE A 78 16.47 -12.27 4.90
CA PHE A 78 15.32 -12.35 5.81
C PHE A 78 15.13 -11.05 6.61
N PHE A 79 16.23 -10.38 6.98
CA PHE A 79 16.20 -9.08 7.64
C PHE A 79 15.73 -7.93 6.70
N GLY A 80 16.00 -8.02 5.40
CA GLY A 80 15.56 -7.05 4.39
C GLY A 80 14.05 -7.01 4.19
N ILE A 81 13.37 -8.16 4.34
CA ILE A 81 11.90 -8.25 4.28
C ILE A 81 11.27 -7.45 5.43
N ILE A 82 11.81 -7.57 6.64
CA ILE A 82 11.31 -6.83 7.82
C ILE A 82 11.47 -5.33 7.62
N LEU A 83 12.65 -4.88 7.17
CA LEU A 83 12.88 -3.47 6.88
C LEU A 83 11.97 -2.95 5.76
N TYR A 84 11.74 -3.74 4.71
CA TYR A 84 10.84 -3.38 3.62
C TYR A 84 9.41 -3.10 4.12
N VAL A 85 8.88 -3.97 5.00
CA VAL A 85 7.56 -3.76 5.60
C VAL A 85 7.52 -2.46 6.41
N VAL A 86 8.55 -2.20 7.22
CA VAL A 86 8.65 -0.94 7.99
C VAL A 86 8.67 0.28 7.07
N TYR A 87 9.51 0.26 6.03
CA TYR A 87 9.58 1.35 5.05
C TYR A 87 8.27 1.53 4.27
N SER A 88 7.55 0.46 3.97
CA SER A 88 6.25 0.52 3.30
C SER A 88 5.20 1.21 4.17
N ILE A 89 5.16 0.89 5.47
CA ILE A 89 4.24 1.56 6.41
C ILE A 89 4.61 3.05 6.55
N ILE A 90 5.90 3.38 6.69
CA ILE A 90 6.35 4.79 6.70
C ILE A 90 5.94 5.48 5.38
N GLY A 91 6.16 4.81 4.25
CA GLY A 91 5.77 5.26 2.92
C GLY A 91 4.27 5.49 2.79
N LEU A 92 3.43 4.69 3.45
CA LEU A 92 1.99 4.89 3.50
C LEU A 92 1.63 6.22 4.17
N PHE A 93 2.23 6.52 5.32
CA PHE A 93 1.98 7.79 6.01
C PHE A 93 2.46 9.00 5.20
N ILE A 94 3.63 8.89 4.55
CA ILE A 94 4.16 9.92 3.65
C ILE A 94 3.24 10.08 2.44
N GLY A 95 2.80 8.98 1.83
CA GLY A 95 1.86 8.96 0.72
C GLY A 95 0.53 9.62 1.09
N GLY A 96 0.00 9.34 2.27
CA GLY A 96 -1.20 10.01 2.80
C GLY A 96 -1.01 11.52 2.95
N ALA A 97 0.18 11.97 3.38
CA ALA A 97 0.48 13.40 3.46
C ALA A 97 0.58 14.06 2.08
N ILE A 98 1.18 13.38 1.10
CA ILE A 98 1.23 13.85 -0.29
C ILE A 98 -0.19 13.99 -0.85
N VAL A 99 -1.03 12.96 -0.68
CA VAL A 99 -2.43 12.99 -1.12
C VAL A 99 -3.22 14.09 -0.41
N LEU A 100 -2.95 14.35 0.87
CA LEU A 100 -3.56 15.46 1.60
C LEU A 100 -3.18 16.81 1.00
N VAL A 101 -1.91 17.04 0.69
CA VAL A 101 -1.45 18.30 0.07
C VAL A 101 -2.11 18.47 -1.30
N LEU A 102 -2.14 17.42 -2.12
CA LEU A 102 -2.80 17.44 -3.43
C LEU A 102 -4.30 17.71 -3.30
N SER A 103 -4.97 17.03 -2.36
CA SER A 103 -6.38 17.24 -2.07
C SER A 103 -6.66 18.67 -1.61
N ALA A 104 -5.82 19.24 -0.75
CA ALA A 104 -5.95 20.61 -0.29
C ALA A 104 -5.81 21.64 -1.43
N ILE A 105 -4.87 21.43 -2.36
CA ILE A 105 -4.68 22.29 -3.54
C ILE A 105 -5.89 22.20 -4.49
N CYS A 106 -6.47 21.01 -4.65
CA CYS A 106 -7.62 20.77 -5.52
C CYS A 106 -8.98 21.10 -4.87
N GLY A 107 -9.03 21.65 -3.66
CA GLY A 107 -10.27 21.95 -2.94
C GLY A 107 -11.03 20.71 -2.44
N GLY A 108 -10.33 19.59 -2.30
CA GLY A 108 -10.85 18.32 -1.80
C GLY A 108 -10.89 18.22 -0.27
N ASN A 109 -10.93 16.98 0.23
CA ASN A 109 -10.99 16.71 1.66
C ASN A 109 -9.61 16.91 2.33
N THR A 110 -9.55 17.75 3.36
CA THR A 110 -8.33 18.06 4.13
C THR A 110 -8.13 17.14 5.35
N ASN A 111 -8.98 16.14 5.55
CA ASN A 111 -8.83 15.14 6.61
C ASN A 111 -7.73 14.13 6.24
N TYR A 112 -6.73 13.98 7.12
CA TYR A 112 -5.62 13.05 6.93
C TYR A 112 -6.06 11.59 6.79
N GLU A 113 -7.09 11.16 7.53
CA GLU A 113 -7.60 9.79 7.49
C GLU A 113 -8.14 9.43 6.11
N ALA A 114 -8.94 10.33 5.51
CA ALA A 114 -9.49 10.13 4.17
C ALA A 114 -8.37 10.03 3.11
N ASN A 115 -7.34 10.88 3.24
CA ASN A 115 -6.21 10.89 2.30
C ASN A 115 -5.29 9.67 2.50
N LEU A 116 -5.11 9.19 3.73
CA LEU A 116 -4.36 7.97 4.03
C LEU A 116 -5.06 6.73 3.47
N ARG A 117 -6.39 6.70 3.52
CA ARG A 117 -7.21 5.64 2.90
C ARG A 117 -7.02 5.59 1.40
N VAL A 118 -7.08 6.75 0.73
CA VAL A 118 -6.80 6.85 -0.71
C VAL A 118 -5.36 6.39 -1.02
N ALA A 119 -4.38 6.79 -0.21
CA ALA A 119 -3.00 6.34 -0.36
C ALA A 119 -2.85 4.82 -0.21
N ALA A 120 -3.56 4.20 0.73
CA ALA A 120 -3.56 2.74 0.90
C ALA A 120 -4.17 2.02 -0.29
N SER A 121 -5.26 2.53 -0.87
CA SER A 121 -5.87 1.95 -2.07
C SER A 121 -5.02 2.13 -3.32
N LEU A 122 -4.19 3.18 -3.39
CA LEU A 122 -3.20 3.40 -4.45
C LEU A 122 -2.01 2.44 -4.41
N MET A 123 -1.80 1.69 -3.32
CA MET A 123 -0.70 0.72 -3.19
C MET A 123 -0.98 -0.64 -3.86
N VAL A 124 -2.14 -0.81 -4.51
CA VAL A 124 -2.53 -2.05 -5.22
C VAL A 124 -1.74 -2.28 -6.50
#